data_AF-A0A1F8FT93-F1
#
_entry.id   AF-A0A1F8FT93-F1
#
_cell.length_a   1.000
_cell.length_b   1.000
_cell.length_c   1.000
_cell.angle_alpha   90.00
_cell.angle_beta   90.00
_cell.angle_gamma   90.00
#
_symmetry.space_group_name_H-M   'P 1'
#
loop_
_entity.id
_entity.type
_entity.pdbx_description
1 polymer ?
#
loop_
_entity_poly.entity_id
_entity_poly.type
_entity_poly.pdbx_seq_one_letter_code
_entity_poly.pdbx_strand_id
1 'polypeptide(L)'
;MRFPNKTLEKQLFKSGYQLVVGVDEVGTGSLAGPVVVCAVAMTNTFYNKHHKKLRRLRDSKLLLPHQREKFSKQLIRESNLAYAIASASPKVVDKINVYQAARRAMKRAIVALRPIQGNKYCRTIVLIDGKTKINGLELEQMPIVKGDCKVFAIACASVIAKVHRDKMMVCYAKRYPGYGFERHKGYGTKYHQAQLLKQGPCAIHRESFAPVAKLI
;
A
#
# COMPACT_ATOMS: atom_id res chain seq x y z
N MET A 1 1.12 -3.22 -23.36
CA MET A 1 1.23 -2.93 -21.90
C MET A 1 -0.19 -2.82 -21.35
N ARG A 2 -0.57 -3.63 -20.34
CA ARG A 2 -1.96 -3.66 -19.81
C ARG A 2 -2.08 -2.65 -18.67
N PHE A 3 -3.02 -1.71 -18.79
CA PHE A 3 -3.36 -0.77 -17.71
C PHE A 3 -4.41 -1.40 -16.79
N PRO A 4 -4.39 -1.11 -15.47
CA PRO A 4 -5.50 -1.45 -14.61
C PRO A 4 -6.76 -0.74 -15.15
N ASN A 5 -7.88 -1.46 -15.16
CA ASN A 5 -9.14 -0.94 -15.67
C ASN A 5 -10.22 -1.00 -14.60
N LYS A 6 -11.38 -0.42 -14.94
CA LYS A 6 -12.52 -0.25 -14.05
C LYS A 6 -13.60 -1.33 -14.25
N THR A 7 -13.34 -2.35 -15.06
CA THR A 7 -14.35 -3.30 -15.53
C THR A 7 -14.91 -4.11 -14.37
N LEU A 8 -14.03 -4.64 -13.52
CA LEU A 8 -14.43 -5.42 -12.36
C LEU A 8 -15.26 -4.59 -11.38
N GLU A 9 -14.80 -3.38 -11.05
CA GLU A 9 -15.51 -2.53 -10.09
C GLU A 9 -16.89 -2.12 -10.62
N LYS A 10 -17.01 -1.80 -11.92
CA LYS A 10 -18.30 -1.56 -12.56
C LYS A 10 -19.23 -2.77 -12.50
N GLN A 11 -18.71 -3.98 -12.67
CA GLN A 11 -19.51 -5.21 -12.52
C GLN A 11 -19.97 -5.38 -11.08
N LEU A 12 -19.11 -5.13 -10.09
CA LEU A 12 -19.49 -5.19 -8.67
C LEU A 12 -20.60 -4.20 -8.33
N PHE A 13 -20.53 -2.95 -8.81
CA PHE A 13 -21.63 -1.99 -8.61
C PHE A 13 -22.94 -2.47 -9.26
N LYS A 14 -22.89 -3.07 -10.46
CA LYS A 14 -24.07 -3.68 -11.10
C LYS A 14 -24.64 -4.87 -10.30
N SER A 15 -23.79 -5.60 -9.58
CA SER A 15 -24.19 -6.69 -8.69
C SER A 15 -24.68 -6.23 -7.31
N GLY A 16 -24.92 -4.93 -7.12
CA GLY A 16 -25.51 -4.37 -5.91
C GLY A 16 -24.52 -4.02 -4.79
N TYR A 17 -23.20 -4.07 -5.03
CA TYR A 17 -22.25 -3.48 -4.10
C TYR A 17 -22.36 -1.96 -4.15
N GLN A 18 -22.30 -1.31 -2.98
CA GLN A 18 -22.38 0.15 -2.86
C GLN A 18 -21.00 0.77 -2.68
N LEU A 19 -20.06 0.00 -2.13
CA LEU A 19 -18.71 0.43 -1.87
C LEU A 19 -17.69 -0.63 -2.29
N VAL A 20 -16.67 -0.20 -3.04
CA VAL A 20 -15.51 -1.02 -3.40
C VAL A 20 -14.30 -0.47 -2.67
N VAL A 21 -13.58 -1.35 -1.97
CA VAL A 21 -12.34 -1.01 -1.25
C VAL A 21 -11.15 -1.70 -1.93
N GLY A 22 -10.22 -0.95 -2.49
CA GLY A 22 -8.94 -1.48 -2.99
C GLY A 22 -7.86 -1.40 -1.92
N VAL A 23 -7.05 -2.46 -1.75
CA VAL A 23 -6.00 -2.51 -0.72
C VAL A 23 -4.70 -3.05 -1.31
N ASP A 24 -3.59 -2.39 -1.00
CA ASP A 24 -2.25 -2.83 -1.38
C ASP A 24 -1.20 -2.41 -0.34
N GLU A 25 -0.10 -3.16 -0.26
CA GLU A 25 1.03 -2.92 0.63
C GLU A 25 2.33 -2.56 -0.08
N VAL A 26 3.21 -1.87 0.63
CA VAL A 26 4.55 -1.54 0.15
C VAL A 26 5.60 -1.71 1.25
N GLY A 27 6.79 -2.16 0.84
CA GLY A 27 7.95 -2.28 1.71
C GLY A 27 8.10 -3.64 2.38
N THR A 28 7.37 -4.68 1.96
CA THR A 28 7.51 -6.05 2.48
C THR A 28 8.93 -6.59 2.31
N GLY A 29 9.56 -6.37 1.16
CA GLY A 29 10.95 -6.80 0.90
C GLY A 29 12.06 -5.83 1.34
N SER A 30 11.75 -4.78 2.12
CA SER A 30 12.78 -3.85 2.61
C SER A 30 13.45 -4.36 3.89
N LEU A 31 14.77 -4.16 4.01
CA LEU A 31 15.52 -4.45 5.24
C LEU A 31 15.23 -3.45 6.36
N ALA A 32 14.82 -2.23 6.00
CA ALA A 32 14.55 -1.16 6.94
C ALA A 32 13.23 -0.43 6.64
N GLY A 33 12.65 0.14 7.69
CA GLY A 33 11.42 0.90 7.69
C GLY A 33 10.16 0.04 7.80
N PRO A 34 8.99 0.68 7.98
CA PRO A 34 7.74 -0.04 8.15
C PRO A 34 7.26 -0.70 6.86
N VAL A 35 6.37 -1.67 7.01
CA VAL A 35 5.43 -2.04 5.93
C VAL A 35 4.28 -1.04 5.99
N VAL A 36 3.94 -0.43 4.86
CA VAL A 36 2.85 0.54 4.76
C VAL A 36 1.76 -0.05 3.89
N VAL A 37 0.51 0.11 4.31
CA VAL A 37 -0.67 -0.33 3.59
C VAL A 37 -1.59 0.87 3.37
N CYS A 38 -2.17 0.96 2.18
CA CYS A 38 -3.26 1.88 1.91
C CYS A 38 -4.52 1.08 1.58
N ALA A 39 -5.65 1.49 2.13
CA ALA A 39 -6.97 1.11 1.66
C ALA A 39 -7.64 2.34 1.03
N VAL A 40 -8.24 2.18 -0.15
CA VAL A 40 -9.01 3.22 -0.83
C VAL A 40 -10.44 2.76 -1.00
N ALA A 41 -11.40 3.59 -0.61
CA ALA A 41 -12.84 3.34 -0.73
C ALA A 41 -13.43 4.24 -1.82
N MET A 42 -14.19 3.65 -2.74
CA MET A 42 -14.83 4.36 -3.85
C MET A 42 -16.27 3.88 -4.02
N THR A 43 -17.18 4.82 -4.27
CA THR A 43 -18.59 4.55 -4.62
C THR A 43 -18.78 4.57 -6.14
N ASN A 44 -19.95 4.13 -6.61
CA ASN A 44 -20.26 4.14 -8.05
C ASN A 44 -20.15 5.56 -8.67
N THR A 45 -20.39 6.61 -7.88
CA THR A 45 -20.21 8.02 -8.28
C THR A 45 -18.80 8.32 -8.78
N PHE A 46 -17.77 7.72 -8.18
CA PHE A 46 -16.40 7.84 -8.67
C PHE A 46 -16.27 7.24 -10.07
N TYR A 47 -16.88 6.09 -10.32
CA TYR A 47 -16.73 5.33 -11.57
C TYR A 47 -17.53 5.91 -12.73
N ASN A 48 -18.59 6.66 -12.45
CA ASN A 48 -19.39 7.40 -13.44
C ASN A 48 -18.70 8.69 -13.93
N LYS A 49 -17.69 9.19 -13.21
CA LYS A 49 -16.92 10.37 -13.62
C LYS A 49 -15.82 10.04 -14.64
N HIS A 50 -15.60 10.95 -15.58
CA HIS A 50 -14.46 10.89 -16.49
C HIS A 50 -13.17 11.41 -15.84
N HIS A 51 -12.33 10.50 -15.38
CA HIS A 51 -11.06 10.83 -14.73
C HIS A 51 -9.93 11.05 -15.74
N LYS A 52 -10.00 12.12 -16.55
CA LYS A 52 -8.96 12.45 -17.55
C LYS A 52 -7.55 12.46 -16.95
N LYS A 53 -7.44 12.97 -15.72
CA LYS A 53 -6.18 13.08 -14.96
C LYS A 53 -5.57 11.73 -14.55
N LEU A 54 -6.38 10.65 -14.45
CA LEU A 54 -5.95 9.32 -14.02
C LEU A 54 -5.76 8.33 -15.19
N ARG A 55 -5.89 8.77 -16.45
CA ARG A 55 -5.89 7.90 -17.65
C ARG A 55 -4.64 7.01 -17.79
N ARG A 56 -3.49 7.44 -17.26
CA ARG A 56 -2.20 6.71 -17.34
C ARG A 56 -1.75 6.11 -16.01
N LEU A 57 -2.66 6.03 -15.03
CA LEU A 57 -2.37 5.35 -13.78
C LEU A 57 -2.14 3.86 -14.06
N ARG A 58 -1.07 3.32 -13.47
CA ARG A 58 -0.60 1.94 -13.61
C ARG A 58 0.15 1.55 -12.34
N ASP A 59 0.65 0.31 -12.29
CA ASP A 59 1.53 -0.17 -11.23
C ASP A 59 2.53 0.92 -10.80
N SER A 60 2.53 1.21 -9.50
CA SER A 60 3.35 2.25 -8.88
C SER A 60 4.85 2.07 -9.17
N LYS A 61 5.33 0.84 -9.39
CA LYS A 61 6.72 0.51 -9.72
C LYS A 61 7.08 0.91 -11.14
N LEU A 62 6.09 0.99 -12.05
CA LEU A 62 6.26 1.38 -13.45
C LEU A 62 6.07 2.90 -13.69
N LEU A 63 5.81 3.64 -12.61
CA LEU A 63 5.68 5.09 -12.63
C LEU A 63 6.97 5.74 -12.13
N LEU A 64 7.40 6.79 -12.83
CA LEU A 64 8.50 7.63 -12.35
C LEU A 64 8.09 8.33 -11.04
N PRO A 65 9.03 8.69 -10.15
CA PRO A 65 8.70 9.32 -8.86
C PRO A 65 7.77 10.53 -8.98
N HIS A 66 8.08 11.47 -9.89
CA HIS A 66 7.25 12.65 -10.12
C HIS A 66 5.84 12.31 -10.64
N GLN A 67 5.70 11.24 -11.44
CA GLN A 67 4.39 10.78 -11.91
C GLN A 67 3.58 10.19 -10.76
N ARG A 68 4.19 9.35 -9.92
CA ARG A 68 3.53 8.80 -8.72
C ARG A 68 3.04 9.91 -7.80
N GLU A 69 3.87 10.90 -7.52
CA GLU A 69 3.49 12.03 -6.66
C GLU A 69 2.33 12.83 -7.24
N LYS A 70 2.36 13.08 -8.56
CA LYS A 70 1.25 13.74 -9.27
C LYS A 70 -0.05 12.94 -9.14
N PHE A 71 -0.02 11.63 -9.38
CA PHE A 71 -1.20 10.77 -9.25
C PHE A 71 -1.69 10.70 -7.81
N SER A 72 -0.80 10.47 -6.83
CA SER A 72 -1.16 10.45 -5.41
C SER A 72 -1.83 11.75 -4.99
N LYS A 73 -1.30 12.91 -5.40
CA LYS A 73 -1.90 14.22 -5.12
C LYS A 73 -3.29 14.38 -5.76
N GLN A 74 -3.50 13.83 -6.95
CA GLN A 74 -4.81 13.85 -7.61
C GLN A 74 -5.82 12.93 -6.91
N LEU A 75 -5.41 11.72 -6.53
CA LEU A 75 -6.26 10.76 -5.84
C LEU A 75 -6.71 11.26 -4.47
N ILE A 76 -5.79 11.81 -3.67
CA ILE A 76 -6.07 12.33 -2.32
C ILE A 76 -7.02 13.54 -2.35
N ARG A 77 -7.06 14.28 -3.46
CA ARG A 77 -7.96 15.44 -3.66
C ARG A 77 -9.31 15.06 -4.28
N GLU A 78 -9.51 13.81 -4.68
CA GLU A 78 -10.76 13.39 -5.29
C GLU A 78 -11.82 13.14 -4.20
N SER A 79 -12.82 14.00 -4.15
CA SER A 79 -13.93 13.95 -3.18
C SER A 79 -14.66 12.60 -3.09
N ASN A 80 -14.66 11.79 -4.15
CA ASN A 80 -15.35 10.49 -4.19
C ASN A 80 -14.40 9.31 -3.92
N LEU A 81 -13.19 9.62 -3.45
CA LEU A 81 -12.17 8.65 -3.06
C LEU A 81 -11.81 8.92 -1.61
N ALA A 82 -12.23 8.00 -0.76
CA ALA A 82 -11.74 7.92 0.61
C ALA A 82 -10.49 7.06 0.68
N TYR A 83 -9.59 7.33 1.62
CA TYR A 83 -8.46 6.45 1.86
C TYR A 83 -8.04 6.46 3.32
N ALA A 84 -7.41 5.37 3.74
CA ALA A 84 -6.79 5.24 5.04
C ALA A 84 -5.45 4.54 4.90
N ILE A 85 -4.48 4.96 5.69
CA ILE A 85 -3.13 4.40 5.70
C ILE A 85 -2.89 3.78 7.06
N ALA A 86 -2.32 2.58 7.07
CA ALA A 86 -1.82 1.94 8.27
C ALA A 86 -0.42 1.40 8.01
N SER A 87 0.36 1.24 9.08
CA SER A 87 1.72 0.73 9.00
C SER A 87 1.98 -0.31 10.07
N ALA A 88 2.87 -1.26 9.76
CA ALA A 88 3.49 -2.16 10.71
C ALA A 88 4.95 -1.77 10.87
N SER A 89 5.35 -1.50 12.12
CA SER A 89 6.73 -1.12 12.45
C SER A 89 7.69 -2.31 12.28
N PRO A 90 9.00 -2.06 12.12
CA PRO A 90 10.01 -3.12 12.09
C PRO A 90 9.86 -4.09 13.27
N LYS A 91 9.72 -3.58 14.50
CA LYS A 91 9.46 -4.38 15.71
C LYS A 91 8.25 -5.33 15.59
N VAL A 92 7.16 -4.87 14.97
CA VAL A 92 6.00 -5.74 14.71
C VAL A 92 6.33 -6.78 13.65
N VAL A 93 7.02 -6.39 12.57
CA VAL A 93 7.47 -7.32 11.53
C VAL A 93 8.36 -8.41 12.12
N ASP A 94 9.31 -8.05 12.97
CA ASP A 94 10.21 -9.01 13.61
C ASP A 94 9.47 -9.94 14.58
N LYS A 95 8.47 -9.43 15.31
CA LYS A 95 7.69 -10.24 16.26
C LYS A 95 6.76 -11.27 15.61
N ILE A 96 6.10 -10.92 14.51
CA ILE A 96 5.02 -11.76 13.93
C ILE A 96 5.23 -12.12 12.46
N ASN A 97 6.43 -11.92 11.91
CA ASN A 97 6.77 -11.98 10.50
C ASN A 97 6.06 -10.93 9.60
N VAL A 98 6.68 -10.68 8.43
CA VAL A 98 6.24 -9.63 7.51
C VAL A 98 4.87 -9.88 6.90
N TYR A 99 4.50 -11.15 6.68
CA TYR A 99 3.23 -11.51 6.08
C TYR A 99 2.06 -11.20 7.04
N GLN A 100 2.16 -11.60 8.31
CA GLN A 100 1.12 -11.30 9.29
C GLN A 100 1.11 -9.81 9.67
N ALA A 101 2.29 -9.17 9.74
CA ALA A 101 2.39 -7.74 9.97
C ALA A 101 1.69 -6.91 8.88
N ALA A 102 1.89 -7.26 7.61
CA ALA A 102 1.19 -6.63 6.48
C ALA A 102 -0.33 -6.82 6.60
N ARG A 103 -0.80 -8.04 6.87
CA ARG A 103 -2.23 -8.34 7.01
C ARG A 103 -2.89 -7.62 8.19
N ARG A 104 -2.17 -7.49 9.31
CA ARG A 104 -2.62 -6.69 10.45
C ARG A 104 -2.73 -5.21 10.08
N ALA A 105 -1.79 -4.67 9.31
CA ALA A 105 -1.88 -3.31 8.79
C ALA A 105 -3.03 -3.15 7.76
N MET A 106 -3.26 -4.11 6.87
CA MET A 106 -4.42 -4.12 5.96
C MET A 106 -5.73 -4.06 6.72
N LYS A 107 -5.92 -4.93 7.72
CA LYS A 107 -7.13 -4.90 8.56
C LYS A 107 -7.34 -3.52 9.20
N ARG A 108 -6.28 -2.91 9.75
CA ARG A 108 -6.34 -1.56 10.33
C ARG A 108 -6.72 -0.48 9.32
N ALA A 109 -6.12 -0.51 8.13
CA ALA A 109 -6.45 0.45 7.07
C ALA A 109 -7.92 0.32 6.62
N ILE A 110 -8.42 -0.90 6.44
CA ILE A 110 -9.81 -1.15 6.06
C ILE A 110 -10.77 -0.71 7.17
N VAL A 111 -10.48 -1.05 8.43
CA VAL A 111 -11.31 -0.66 9.58
C VAL A 111 -11.37 0.86 9.76
N ALA A 112 -10.29 1.58 9.46
CA ALA A 112 -10.28 3.04 9.50
C ALA A 112 -11.21 3.68 8.44
N LEU A 113 -11.65 2.94 7.42
CA LEU A 113 -12.66 3.39 6.44
C LEU A 113 -14.10 3.12 6.89
N ARG A 114 -14.34 2.52 8.08
CA ARG A 114 -15.69 2.23 8.60
C ARG A 114 -16.65 3.42 8.61
N PRO A 115 -16.24 4.65 8.97
CA PRO A 115 -17.17 5.80 8.93
C PRO A 115 -17.76 6.05 7.53
N ILE A 116 -17.07 5.59 6.48
CA ILE A 116 -17.40 5.81 5.07
C ILE A 116 -18.18 4.61 4.51
N GLN A 117 -18.09 3.46 5.18
CA GLN A 117 -18.94 2.30 4.92
C GLN A 117 -20.41 2.61 5.26
N GLY A 118 -20.71 3.71 5.95
CA GLY A 118 -22.09 4.10 6.22
C GLY A 118 -22.76 3.18 7.24
N ASN A 119 -24.04 2.89 7.04
CA ASN A 119 -24.81 2.01 7.94
C ASN A 119 -24.54 0.51 7.66
N LYS A 120 -25.02 -0.35 8.56
CA LYS A 120 -24.84 -1.82 8.50
C LYS A 120 -25.30 -2.48 7.18
N TYR A 121 -26.14 -1.80 6.40
CA TYR A 121 -26.69 -2.31 5.14
C TYR A 121 -25.85 -1.98 3.91
N CYS A 122 -24.76 -1.21 4.07
CA CYS A 122 -23.89 -0.89 2.95
C CYS A 122 -23.09 -2.11 2.51
N ARG A 123 -23.49 -2.69 1.38
CA ARG A 123 -22.81 -3.86 0.84
C ARG A 123 -21.43 -3.46 0.30
N THR A 124 -20.39 -3.89 1.00
CA THR A 124 -19.00 -3.51 0.75
C THR A 124 -18.18 -4.73 0.35
N ILE A 125 -17.35 -4.59 -0.69
CA ILE A 125 -16.36 -5.60 -1.09
C ILE A 125 -14.94 -5.05 -1.01
N VAL A 126 -14.03 -5.85 -0.47
CA VAL A 126 -12.60 -5.53 -0.37
C VAL A 126 -11.83 -6.32 -1.43
N LEU A 127 -11.18 -5.59 -2.33
CA LEU A 127 -10.28 -6.08 -3.36
C LEU A 127 -8.84 -5.99 -2.85
N ILE A 128 -8.18 -7.12 -2.70
CA ILE A 128 -6.86 -7.23 -2.03
C ILE A 128 -5.82 -7.61 -3.07
N ASP A 129 -4.71 -6.87 -3.17
CA ASP A 129 -3.57 -7.37 -3.94
C ASP A 129 -2.95 -8.59 -3.23
N GLY A 130 -3.00 -9.75 -3.89
CA GLY A 130 -2.43 -10.97 -3.34
C GLY A 130 -3.31 -12.20 -3.54
N LYS A 131 -2.99 -13.25 -2.78
CA LYS A 131 -3.56 -14.59 -2.97
C LYS A 131 -4.62 -14.97 -1.94
N THR A 132 -4.67 -14.29 -0.80
CA THR A 132 -5.40 -14.77 0.37
C THR A 132 -6.30 -13.70 0.97
N LYS A 133 -7.46 -14.11 1.49
CA LYS A 133 -8.35 -13.24 2.28
C LYS A 133 -7.69 -12.90 3.61
N ILE A 134 -8.02 -11.76 4.21
CA ILE A 134 -7.63 -11.33 5.56
C ILE A 134 -8.52 -11.99 6.60
N ASN A 135 -7.92 -12.70 7.55
CA ASN A 135 -8.64 -13.42 8.61
C ASN A 135 -9.24 -12.44 9.63
N GLY A 136 -10.45 -12.74 10.10
CA GLY A 136 -11.16 -11.94 11.09
C GLY A 136 -11.64 -10.57 10.57
N LEU A 137 -11.81 -10.42 9.26
CA LEU A 137 -12.47 -9.27 8.64
C LEU A 137 -13.83 -9.74 8.11
N GLU A 138 -14.91 -9.20 8.67
CA GLU A 138 -16.31 -9.58 8.40
C GLU A 138 -16.86 -9.04 7.07
N LEU A 139 -16.01 -8.43 6.24
CA LEU A 139 -16.40 -7.91 4.93
C LEU A 139 -16.20 -8.97 3.84
N GLU A 140 -16.99 -8.88 2.78
CA GLU A 140 -16.75 -9.66 1.56
C GLU A 140 -15.38 -9.28 0.98
N GLN A 141 -14.60 -10.29 0.60
CA GLN A 141 -13.20 -10.13 0.20
C GLN A 141 -12.91 -10.91 -1.08
N MET A 142 -12.19 -10.28 -1.99
CA MET A 142 -11.70 -10.88 -3.21
C MET A 142 -10.20 -10.61 -3.38
N PRO A 143 -9.34 -11.60 -3.06
CA PRO A 143 -7.92 -11.54 -3.34
C PRO A 143 -7.66 -11.64 -4.85
N ILE A 144 -6.76 -10.80 -5.36
CA ILE A 144 -6.45 -10.72 -6.78
C ILE A 144 -4.93 -10.69 -6.96
N VAL A 145 -4.39 -11.73 -7.58
CA VAL A 145 -2.96 -11.81 -7.87
C VAL A 145 -2.56 -10.74 -8.88
N LYS A 146 -1.57 -9.90 -8.52
CA LYS A 146 -1.15 -8.73 -9.30
C LYS A 146 -2.32 -7.78 -9.51
N GLY A 147 -3.02 -7.50 -8.41
CA GLY A 147 -4.22 -6.68 -8.38
C GLY A 147 -3.93 -5.26 -8.85
N ASP A 148 -2.79 -4.69 -8.45
CA ASP A 148 -2.29 -3.38 -8.88
C ASP A 148 -2.18 -3.20 -10.41
N CYS A 149 -1.94 -4.28 -11.14
CA CYS A 149 -1.84 -4.29 -12.60
C CYS A 149 -3.19 -4.46 -13.31
N LYS A 150 -4.23 -4.90 -12.58
CA LYS A 150 -5.50 -5.36 -13.17
C LYS A 150 -6.68 -4.48 -12.76
N VAL A 151 -6.72 -4.08 -11.49
CA VAL A 151 -7.86 -3.46 -10.82
C VAL A 151 -7.50 -2.03 -10.45
N PHE A 152 -8.32 -1.09 -10.91
CA PHE A 152 -8.06 0.32 -10.74
C PHE A 152 -8.04 0.75 -9.27
N ALA A 153 -8.95 0.23 -8.44
CA ALA A 153 -8.96 0.53 -7.00
C ALA A 153 -7.65 0.12 -6.30
N ILE A 154 -7.15 -1.10 -6.57
CA ILE A 154 -5.89 -1.60 -6.01
C ILE A 154 -4.70 -0.76 -6.50
N ALA A 155 -4.69 -0.39 -7.78
CA ALA A 155 -3.66 0.48 -8.34
C ALA A 155 -3.64 1.88 -7.68
N CYS A 156 -4.80 2.41 -7.28
CA CYS A 156 -4.87 3.66 -6.54
C CYS A 156 -4.27 3.51 -5.13
N ALA A 157 -4.61 2.42 -4.43
CA ALA A 157 -4.03 2.10 -3.13
C ALA A 157 -2.50 1.97 -3.21
N SER A 158 -1.98 1.25 -4.21
CA SER A 158 -0.55 1.02 -4.40
C SER A 158 0.23 2.32 -4.56
N VAL A 159 -0.29 3.25 -5.38
CA VAL A 159 0.34 4.56 -5.61
C VAL A 159 0.36 5.40 -4.33
N ILE A 160 -0.76 5.46 -3.60
CA ILE A 160 -0.84 6.23 -2.35
C ILE A 160 0.10 5.63 -1.29
N ALA A 161 0.07 4.31 -1.10
CA ALA A 161 0.94 3.61 -0.16
C ALA A 161 2.42 3.87 -0.50
N LYS A 162 2.80 3.75 -1.77
CA LYS A 162 4.17 3.95 -2.24
C LYS A 162 4.67 5.37 -1.99
N VAL A 163 3.89 6.38 -2.35
CA VAL A 163 4.26 7.79 -2.13
C VAL A 163 4.37 8.10 -0.64
N HIS A 164 3.44 7.60 0.18
CA HIS A 164 3.49 7.78 1.62
C HIS A 164 4.76 7.16 2.22
N ARG A 165 5.05 5.88 1.90
CA ARG A 165 6.24 5.20 2.41
C ARG A 165 7.53 5.85 1.94
N ASP A 166 7.61 6.25 0.67
CA ASP A 166 8.82 6.90 0.14
C ASP A 166 9.15 8.19 0.91
N LYS A 167 8.13 9.00 1.24
CA LYS A 167 8.29 10.19 2.10
C LYS A 167 8.77 9.84 3.50
N MET A 168 8.20 8.80 4.13
CA MET A 168 8.68 8.33 5.44
C MET A 168 10.16 7.96 5.41
N MET A 169 10.61 7.25 4.36
CA MET A 169 12.03 6.86 4.26
C MET A 169 12.96 8.05 4.04
N VAL A 170 12.52 9.10 3.33
CA VAL A 170 13.27 10.36 3.22
C VAL A 170 13.37 11.05 4.58
N CYS A 171 12.31 11.06 5.39
CA CYS A 171 12.38 11.56 6.76
C CYS A 171 13.34 10.74 7.63
N TYR A 172 13.31 9.41 7.50
CA TYR A 172 14.24 8.53 8.22
C TYR A 172 15.70 8.75 7.82
N ALA A 173 15.98 9.08 6.56
CA ALA A 173 17.34 9.40 6.13
C ALA A 173 17.95 10.60 6.88
N LYS A 174 17.11 11.58 7.27
CA LYS A 174 17.57 12.71 8.09
C LYS A 174 17.91 12.28 9.52
N ARG A 175 17.15 11.34 10.07
CA ARG A 175 17.34 10.82 11.43
C ARG A 175 18.50 9.82 11.52
N TYR A 176 18.73 9.05 10.46
CA TYR A 176 19.77 8.03 10.35
C TYR A 176 20.61 8.32 9.10
N PRO A 177 21.48 9.35 9.16
CA PRO A 177 22.31 9.73 8.04
C PRO A 177 23.28 8.60 7.66
N GLY A 178 23.77 8.62 6.42
CA GLY A 178 24.78 7.67 5.94
C GLY A 178 24.24 6.34 5.39
N TYR A 179 23.02 5.92 5.72
CA TYR A 179 22.46 4.67 5.18
C TYR A 179 21.95 4.78 3.73
N GLY A 180 21.55 5.98 3.27
CA GLY A 180 21.00 6.21 1.92
C GLY A 180 19.50 5.92 1.77
N PHE A 181 18.73 5.94 2.87
CA PHE A 181 17.30 5.64 2.87
C PHE A 181 16.47 6.51 1.92
N GLU A 182 16.88 7.75 1.69
CA GLU A 182 16.29 8.69 0.73
C GLU A 182 16.45 8.25 -0.72
N ARG A 183 17.34 7.30 -1.02
CA ARG A 183 17.55 6.74 -2.36
C ARG A 183 16.85 5.40 -2.49
N HIS A 184 17.32 4.38 -1.77
CA HIS A 184 16.85 3.00 -1.91
C HIS A 184 15.67 2.64 -0.99
N LYS A 185 15.14 3.57 -0.19
CA LYS A 185 13.90 3.39 0.58
C LYS A 185 13.91 2.17 1.52
N GLY A 186 15.08 1.80 2.03
CA GLY A 186 15.28 0.66 2.91
C GLY A 186 15.37 -0.70 2.20
N TYR A 187 15.28 -0.78 0.87
CA TYR A 187 15.58 -2.02 0.13
C TYR A 187 17.06 -2.38 0.24
N GLY A 188 17.38 -3.67 0.30
CA GLY A 188 18.75 -4.18 0.51
C GLY A 188 19.63 -4.12 -0.74
N THR A 189 19.83 -2.92 -1.30
CA THR A 189 20.77 -2.70 -2.41
C THR A 189 22.22 -2.95 -1.94
N LYS A 190 23.15 -3.15 -2.89
CA LYS A 190 24.59 -3.27 -2.57
C LYS A 190 25.09 -2.12 -1.70
N TYR A 191 24.66 -0.89 -2.02
CA TYR A 191 25.00 0.28 -1.22
C TYR A 191 24.45 0.18 0.21
N HIS A 192 23.17 -0.17 0.38
CA HIS A 192 22.57 -0.30 1.70
C HIS A 192 23.27 -1.37 2.55
N GLN A 193 23.59 -2.53 1.95
CA GLN A 193 24.30 -3.59 2.65
C GLN A 193 25.72 -3.16 3.05
N ALA A 194 26.43 -2.41 2.21
CA ALA A 194 27.74 -1.86 2.56
C ALA A 194 27.66 -0.87 3.74
N GLN A 195 26.65 0.00 3.76
CA GLN A 195 26.45 0.93 4.89
C GLN A 195 26.02 0.21 6.16
N LEU A 196 25.19 -0.82 6.03
CA LEU A 196 24.78 -1.68 7.13
C LEU A 196 25.99 -2.41 7.75
N LEU A 197 26.91 -2.94 6.95
CA LEU A 197 28.16 -3.55 7.43
C LEU A 197 29.08 -2.55 8.10
N LYS A 198 29.16 -1.32 7.57
CA LYS A 198 30.05 -0.27 8.08
C LYS A 198 29.55 0.37 9.39
N GLN A 199 28.25 0.60 9.50
CA GLN A 199 27.65 1.39 10.58
C GLN A 199 26.84 0.55 11.58
N GLY A 200 26.62 -0.74 11.29
CA GLY A 200 25.70 -1.59 12.03
C GLY A 200 24.22 -1.27 11.76
N PRO A 201 23.29 -2.09 12.28
CA PRO A 201 21.85 -1.82 12.17
C PRO A 201 21.40 -0.66 13.07
N CYS A 202 20.54 0.21 12.54
CA CYS A 202 19.83 1.23 13.31
C CYS A 202 18.38 0.80 13.67
N ALA A 203 17.72 1.56 14.54
CA ALA A 203 16.41 1.23 15.13
C ALA A 203 15.22 1.04 14.17
N ILE A 204 15.39 1.28 12.86
CA ILE A 204 14.38 1.00 11.84
C ILE A 204 14.70 -0.21 10.97
N HIS A 205 15.83 -0.89 11.18
CA HIS A 205 16.09 -2.17 10.54
C HIS A 205 15.19 -3.26 11.12
N ARG A 206 14.93 -4.28 10.31
CA ARG A 206 14.18 -5.48 10.69
C ARG A 206 15.19 -6.54 11.07
N GLU A 207 15.33 -6.76 12.36
CA GLU A 207 16.37 -7.62 12.93
C GLU A 207 16.18 -9.08 12.50
N SER A 208 14.94 -9.48 12.18
CA SER A 208 14.64 -10.84 11.70
C SER A 208 15.02 -11.10 10.23
N PHE A 209 15.40 -10.08 9.46
CA PHE A 209 15.67 -10.21 8.03
C PHE A 209 17.16 -10.46 7.78
N ALA A 210 17.52 -11.43 6.94
CA ALA A 210 18.87 -11.48 6.38
C ALA A 210 19.08 -10.28 5.40
N PRO A 211 20.25 -9.60 5.42
CA PRO A 211 21.45 -9.89 6.20
C PRO A 211 21.51 -9.21 7.59
N VAL A 212 20.52 -8.42 8.00
CA VAL A 212 20.51 -7.70 9.29
C VAL A 212 20.71 -8.65 10.47
N ALA A 213 19.99 -9.78 10.47
CA ALA A 213 20.07 -10.81 11.51
C ALA A 213 21.48 -11.40 11.72
N LYS A 214 22.39 -11.25 10.74
CA LYS A 214 23.77 -11.77 10.84
C LYS A 214 24.74 -10.79 11.47
N LEU A 215 24.27 -9.58 11.78
CA LEU A 215 25.07 -8.46 12.29
C LEU A 215 24.69 -8.07 13.72
N ILE A 216 23.78 -8.84 14.34
CA ILE A 216 23.26 -8.71 15.71
C ILE A 216 23.57 -10.03 16.39
#